data_AF-A0A1Y1ZSX1-F1
#
_entry.id   AF-A0A1Y1ZSX1-F1
#
_cell.length_a   1.000
_cell.length_b   1.000
_cell.length_c   1.000
_cell.angle_alpha   90.00
_cell.angle_beta   90.00
_cell.angle_gamma   90.00
#
_symmetry.space_group_name_H-M   'P 1'
#
loop_
_entity.id
_entity.type
_entity.pdbx_description
1 polymer ?
#
loop_
_entity_poly.entity_id
_entity_poly.type
_entity_poly.pdbx_seq_one_letter_code
_entity_poly.pdbx_strand_id
1 'polypeptide(L)'
;MEENKEQRGFYKLSWLQRIGYASGDLAQNFIYQTISQYILIFYTDVYLLGGDPSKTAGLASTMLFVVRFIDLIWDPIVGALVDKKNPRWGKYRSYLIFGGLPLSIFSILCFYDGFKPSILYAYITYIGLSMLYTLVNVPYGALNSSLTRDTDEVTILTTTRMFFANIGGFCVGAGVPIIVALFAGKKVPYELVFFQGIGSLPSFIFLPLIPVIKSKVGKKNMFYLFITIAIFGMAMLYVVSRYDINKYIVLIYIAQFIKGTGLTVAGGYAWVLVPEVISYGEYKTGRRISGIVNSLTGIFYRAGVVIGGLVPGKVLDWTNYKAPDEEETNLPNDSRAWFWTIFIYSVVGFFLLVFCFIESKERVVMKDKEEKNVKFSDLWVEFIRNRPLRVVALYFITSFTLGNINSASGAYLMNNLEAQSSSAQEGIRWLVSVIPAALLILEMIIISRYELTDEKIDEINMAIENNEHIKPESDITEIEVEDPNKIEKEKEKDINTEKNKKEKDISDIEANDDDTIDVKVDK
;
A
#
# COMPACT_ATOMS: atom_id res chain seq x y z
N MET A 1 -4.27 30.52 -19.83
CA MET A 1 -5.07 29.63 -18.95
C MET A 1 -4.30 28.39 -18.48
N GLU A 2 -3.06 28.12 -18.92
CA GLU A 2 -2.23 27.01 -18.38
C GLU A 2 -1.32 27.42 -17.20
N GLU A 3 -0.98 28.70 -17.06
CA GLU A 3 -0.04 29.21 -16.04
C GLU A 3 -0.59 29.24 -14.60
N ASN A 4 -1.89 28.98 -14.40
CA ASN A 4 -2.54 29.06 -13.09
C ASN A 4 -2.73 27.71 -12.38
N LYS A 5 -2.27 26.58 -12.97
CA LYS A 5 -2.36 25.24 -12.34
C LYS A 5 -1.31 24.99 -11.27
N GLU A 6 -0.24 25.78 -11.19
CA GLU A 6 0.80 25.66 -10.15
C GLU A 6 0.43 26.35 -8.81
N GLN A 7 -0.86 26.61 -8.57
CA GLN A 7 -1.30 27.11 -7.27
C GLN A 7 -1.79 25.97 -6.37
N ARG A 8 -1.20 25.90 -5.17
CA ARG A 8 -1.62 25.14 -3.98
C ARG A 8 -1.99 23.66 -4.24
N GLY A 9 -1.01 22.77 -4.04
CA GLY A 9 -1.23 21.31 -3.97
C GLY A 9 -1.11 20.54 -5.29
N PHE A 10 -1.41 21.15 -6.43
CA PHE A 10 -1.36 20.52 -7.78
C PHE A 10 0.01 20.69 -8.46
N TYR A 11 1.05 20.11 -7.86
CA TYR A 11 2.41 20.23 -8.39
C TYR A 11 2.73 19.11 -9.40
N LYS A 12 3.29 19.47 -10.55
CA LYS A 12 3.96 18.52 -11.44
C LYS A 12 5.34 18.18 -10.88
N LEU A 13 5.61 16.88 -10.70
CA LEU A 13 6.87 16.43 -10.13
C LEU A 13 7.91 16.24 -11.23
N SER A 14 9.15 16.64 -10.96
CA SER A 14 10.26 16.33 -11.87
C SER A 14 10.54 14.82 -11.87
N TRP A 15 11.14 14.30 -12.96
CA TRP A 15 11.56 12.91 -13.02
C TRP A 15 12.55 12.52 -11.91
N LEU A 16 13.40 13.45 -11.48
CA LEU A 16 14.32 13.21 -10.36
C LEU A 16 13.56 12.98 -9.04
N GLN A 17 12.52 13.77 -8.78
CA GLN A 17 11.66 13.59 -7.59
C GLN A 17 10.86 12.28 -7.64
N ARG A 18 10.35 11.91 -8.82
CA ARG A 18 9.61 10.65 -9.01
C ARG A 18 10.50 9.44 -8.75
N ILE A 19 11.70 9.43 -9.33
CA ILE A 19 12.69 8.36 -9.14
C ILE A 19 13.21 8.36 -7.70
N GLY A 20 13.45 9.54 -7.12
CA GLY A 20 13.83 9.71 -5.72
C GLY A 20 12.82 9.06 -4.79
N TYR A 21 11.53 9.39 -4.93
CA TYR A 21 10.48 8.74 -4.15
C TYR A 21 10.42 7.22 -4.41
N ALA A 22 10.45 6.78 -5.66
CA ALA A 22 10.38 5.36 -6.01
C ALA A 22 11.57 4.53 -5.47
N SER A 23 12.75 5.15 -5.31
CA SER A 23 13.93 4.50 -4.73
C SER A 23 13.72 4.05 -3.28
N GLY A 24 12.79 4.67 -2.54
CA GLY A 24 12.43 4.25 -1.20
C GLY A 24 11.78 2.87 -1.15
N ASP A 25 10.93 2.51 -2.12
CA ASP A 25 10.34 1.16 -2.21
C ASP A 25 11.39 0.13 -2.62
N LEU A 26 12.30 0.50 -3.52
CA LEU A 26 13.45 -0.33 -3.88
C LEU A 26 14.33 -0.63 -2.65
N ALA A 27 14.60 0.38 -1.83
CA ALA A 27 15.35 0.24 -0.59
C ALA A 27 14.67 -0.71 0.41
N GLN A 28 13.35 -0.55 0.58
CA GLN A 28 12.57 -1.42 1.45
C GLN A 28 12.57 -2.87 0.98
N ASN A 29 12.54 -3.11 -0.34
CA ASN A 29 12.73 -4.45 -0.88
C ASN A 29 14.12 -5.00 -0.52
N PHE A 30 15.19 -4.24 -0.74
CA PHE A 30 16.54 -4.72 -0.45
C PHE A 30 16.75 -5.09 1.03
N ILE A 31 16.12 -4.35 1.94
CA ILE A 31 16.24 -4.61 3.37
C ILE A 31 15.21 -5.66 3.80
N TYR A 32 13.92 -5.33 3.78
CA TYR A 32 12.88 -6.14 4.41
C TYR A 32 12.45 -7.34 3.55
N GLN A 33 12.30 -7.19 2.23
CA GLN A 33 11.93 -8.34 1.37
C GLN A 33 13.00 -9.43 1.43
N THR A 34 14.27 -9.06 1.42
CA THR A 34 15.39 -10.00 1.60
C THR A 34 15.26 -10.80 2.89
N ILE A 35 15.00 -10.12 4.00
CA ILE A 35 14.87 -10.79 5.29
C ILE A 35 13.61 -11.65 5.28
N SER A 36 12.47 -11.10 4.88
CA SER A 36 11.20 -11.84 4.87
C SER A 36 11.26 -13.11 4.01
N GLN A 37 12.07 -13.14 2.95
CA GLN A 37 12.19 -14.27 2.04
C GLN A 37 13.22 -15.31 2.50
N TYR A 38 14.33 -14.90 3.13
CA TYR A 38 15.46 -15.80 3.43
C TYR A 38 15.71 -16.05 4.92
N ILE A 39 15.07 -15.34 5.83
CA ILE A 39 15.32 -15.47 7.28
C ILE A 39 14.98 -16.87 7.80
N LEU A 40 13.94 -17.52 7.24
CA LEU A 40 13.56 -18.87 7.63
C LEU A 40 14.68 -19.86 7.29
N ILE A 41 15.12 -19.86 6.04
CA ILE A 41 16.23 -20.70 5.53
C ILE A 41 17.50 -20.46 6.33
N PHE A 42 17.83 -19.20 6.63
CA PHE A 42 19.00 -18.89 7.44
C PHE A 42 18.88 -19.45 8.87
N TYR A 43 17.71 -19.32 9.51
CA TYR A 43 17.53 -19.85 10.87
C TYR A 43 17.43 -21.37 10.95
N THR A 44 16.96 -22.02 9.88
CA THR A 44 16.90 -23.48 9.79
C THR A 44 18.21 -24.12 9.39
N ASP A 45 18.88 -23.61 8.36
CA ASP A 45 19.96 -24.35 7.68
C ASP A 45 21.35 -23.84 8.10
N VAL A 46 21.45 -22.58 8.54
CA VAL A 46 22.73 -21.92 8.82
C VAL A 46 22.92 -21.61 10.30
N TYR A 47 21.89 -21.07 10.97
CA TYR A 47 21.92 -20.69 12.37
C TYR A 47 21.57 -21.80 13.34
N LEU A 48 20.82 -22.82 12.87
CA LEU A 48 20.39 -23.96 13.67
C LEU A 48 19.81 -23.49 15.00
N LEU A 49 18.74 -22.68 14.92
CA LEU A 49 18.07 -22.06 16.06
C LEU A 49 17.73 -23.08 17.16
N GLY A 50 18.29 -22.88 18.36
CA GLY A 50 18.11 -23.79 19.50
C GLY A 50 19.03 -25.02 19.51
N GLY A 51 19.92 -25.16 18.53
CA GLY A 51 20.99 -26.16 18.48
C GLY A 51 20.54 -27.57 18.11
N ASP A 52 19.24 -27.85 18.14
CA ASP A 52 18.64 -29.14 17.78
C ASP A 52 18.05 -29.07 16.35
N PRO A 53 18.68 -29.70 15.34
CA PRO A 53 18.25 -29.62 13.95
C PRO A 53 16.81 -30.07 13.74
N SER A 54 16.34 -31.08 14.49
CA SER A 54 14.99 -31.62 14.37
C SER A 54 13.89 -30.68 14.88
N LYS A 55 14.23 -29.71 15.74
CA LYS A 55 13.28 -28.74 16.31
C LYS A 55 13.43 -27.33 15.75
N THR A 56 14.49 -27.10 14.98
CA THR A 56 14.84 -25.77 14.49
C THR A 56 13.72 -25.16 13.64
N ALA A 57 13.16 -25.92 12.70
CA ALA A 57 12.07 -25.45 11.82
C ALA A 57 10.81 -25.04 12.60
N GLY A 58 10.45 -25.80 13.64
CA GLY A 58 9.31 -25.47 14.50
C GLY A 58 9.56 -24.20 15.32
N LEU A 59 10.77 -24.04 15.88
CA LEU A 59 11.14 -22.85 16.65
C LEU A 59 11.17 -21.59 15.77
N ALA A 60 11.75 -21.68 14.57
CA ALA A 60 11.81 -20.56 13.63
C ALA A 60 10.41 -20.15 13.16
N SER A 61 9.56 -21.11 12.79
CA SER A 61 8.16 -20.84 12.40
C SER A 61 7.36 -20.21 13.53
N THR A 62 7.54 -20.69 14.77
CA THR A 62 6.90 -20.10 15.96
C THR A 62 7.34 -18.64 16.16
N MET A 63 8.63 -18.35 15.99
CA MET A 63 9.13 -16.98 16.09
C MET A 63 8.52 -16.08 15.02
N LEU A 64 8.46 -16.53 13.76
CA LEU A 64 7.81 -15.79 12.69
C LEU A 64 6.35 -15.48 13.02
N PHE A 65 5.61 -16.45 13.59
CA PHE A 65 4.23 -16.25 14.02
C PHE A 65 4.10 -15.19 15.12
N VAL A 66 4.95 -15.24 16.15
CA VAL A 66 4.96 -14.25 17.24
C VAL A 66 5.20 -12.83 16.70
N VAL A 67 6.15 -12.66 15.78
CA VAL A 67 6.43 -11.35 15.19
C VAL A 67 5.23 -10.82 14.40
N ARG A 68 4.54 -11.68 13.64
CA ARG A 68 3.32 -11.27 12.92
C ARG A 68 2.22 -10.80 13.86
N PHE A 69 2.08 -11.41 15.05
CA PHE A 69 1.13 -10.96 16.06
C PHE A 69 1.50 -9.59 16.64
N ILE A 70 2.79 -9.36 16.91
CA ILE A 70 3.28 -8.05 17.38
C ILE A 70 3.01 -6.98 16.31
N ASP A 71 3.29 -7.27 15.04
CA ASP A 71 3.06 -6.33 13.95
C ASP A 71 1.59 -5.92 13.81
N LEU A 72 0.66 -6.85 14.03
CA LEU A 72 -0.78 -6.55 13.97
C LEU A 72 -1.20 -5.43 14.93
N ILE A 73 -0.51 -5.32 16.07
CA ILE A 73 -0.75 -4.29 17.09
C ILE A 73 0.10 -3.05 16.79
N TRP A 74 1.36 -3.24 16.39
CA TRP A 74 2.33 -2.17 16.18
C TRP A 74 2.03 -1.29 14.96
N ASP A 75 1.61 -1.88 13.84
CA ASP A 75 1.31 -1.17 12.59
C ASP A 75 0.33 0.00 12.78
N PRO A 76 -0.87 -0.19 13.39
CA PRO A 76 -1.79 0.91 13.59
C PRO A 76 -1.35 1.92 14.67
N ILE A 77 -0.52 1.50 15.64
CA ILE A 77 0.11 2.43 16.60
C ILE A 77 1.05 3.38 15.88
N VAL A 78 1.88 2.87 14.98
CA VAL A 78 2.79 3.69 14.17
C VAL A 78 2.00 4.62 13.25
N GLY A 79 0.93 4.14 12.60
CA GLY A 79 0.04 4.99 11.79
C GLY A 79 -0.46 6.22 12.55
N ALA A 80 -1.01 6.01 13.75
CA ALA A 80 -1.46 7.11 14.60
C ALA A 80 -0.32 8.00 15.12
N LEU A 81 0.85 7.42 15.43
CA LEU A 81 2.02 8.16 15.90
C LEU A 81 2.55 9.12 14.83
N VAL A 82 2.63 8.65 13.59
CA VAL A 82 3.16 9.40 12.45
C VAL A 82 2.21 10.55 12.09
N ASP A 83 0.90 10.35 12.20
CA ASP A 83 -0.08 11.42 11.95
C ASP A 83 -0.10 12.48 13.07
N LYS A 84 0.28 12.11 14.30
CA LYS A 84 0.29 13.00 15.48
C LYS A 84 1.58 13.81 15.68
N LYS A 85 2.73 13.28 15.25
CA LYS A 85 4.05 13.90 15.50
C LYS A 85 4.61 14.56 14.26
N ASN A 86 5.17 15.76 14.42
CA ASN A 86 5.88 16.50 13.37
C ASN A 86 7.38 16.61 13.72
N PRO A 87 8.24 15.75 13.16
CA PRO A 87 9.69 15.87 13.33
C PRO A 87 10.26 17.07 12.56
N ARG A 88 11.41 17.58 13.01
CA ARG A 88 12.03 18.82 12.49
C ARG A 88 12.37 18.81 11.00
N TRP A 89 12.59 17.64 10.39
CA TRP A 89 13.04 17.53 8.99
C TRP A 89 11.92 17.20 8.00
N GLY A 90 10.64 17.25 8.41
CA GLY A 90 9.47 16.87 7.60
C GLY A 90 8.65 15.79 8.30
N LYS A 91 7.34 15.77 8.09
CA LYS A 91 6.41 14.93 8.87
C LYS A 91 6.68 13.45 8.63
N TYR A 92 6.69 13.03 7.37
CA TYR A 92 6.82 11.63 7.00
C TYR A 92 8.27 11.25 6.63
N ARG A 93 8.98 12.09 5.87
CA ARG A 93 10.33 11.78 5.37
C ARG A 93 11.37 11.67 6.47
N SER A 94 11.22 12.36 7.60
CA SER A 94 12.17 12.26 8.71
C SER A 94 12.33 10.82 9.21
N TYR A 95 11.23 10.05 9.22
CA TYR A 95 11.24 8.66 9.65
C TYR A 95 12.06 7.75 8.70
N LEU A 96 12.25 8.13 7.43
CA LEU A 96 13.09 7.38 6.50
C LEU A 96 14.55 7.33 6.96
N ILE A 97 15.07 8.40 7.57
CA ILE A 97 16.45 8.42 8.09
C ILE A 97 16.49 7.89 9.52
N PHE A 98 15.64 8.43 10.41
CA PHE A 98 15.66 8.03 11.82
C PHE A 98 15.31 6.57 12.05
N GLY A 99 14.38 6.01 11.25
CA GLY A 99 14.05 4.59 11.26
C GLY A 99 14.93 3.77 10.31
N GLY A 100 15.35 4.33 9.18
CA GLY A 100 16.12 3.62 8.16
C GLY A 100 17.52 3.20 8.60
N LEU A 101 18.26 4.05 9.35
CA LEU A 101 19.58 3.68 9.85
C LEU A 101 19.51 2.50 10.85
N PRO A 102 18.67 2.56 11.91
CA PRO A 102 18.46 1.41 12.78
C PRO A 102 17.96 0.17 12.02
N LEU A 103 17.05 0.35 11.04
CA LEU A 103 16.52 -0.75 10.24
C LEU A 103 17.63 -1.52 9.51
N SER A 104 18.55 -0.80 8.85
CA SER A 104 19.70 -1.39 8.16
C SER A 104 20.73 -2.02 9.12
N ILE A 105 20.83 -1.54 10.36
CA ILE A 105 21.70 -2.17 11.37
C ILE A 105 21.08 -3.47 11.85
N PHE A 106 19.77 -3.46 12.18
CA PHE A 106 19.06 -4.65 12.63
C PHE A 106 18.98 -5.73 11.56
N SER A 107 18.92 -5.37 10.27
CA SER A 107 18.98 -6.36 9.18
C SER A 107 20.31 -7.11 9.14
N ILE A 108 21.42 -6.40 9.36
CA ILE A 108 22.75 -7.02 9.46
C ILE A 108 22.83 -7.90 10.72
N LEU A 109 22.29 -7.44 11.85
CA LEU A 109 22.29 -8.19 13.11
C LEU A 109 21.50 -9.52 13.02
N CYS A 110 20.39 -9.55 12.29
CA CYS A 110 19.61 -10.79 12.07
C CYS A 110 20.44 -11.92 11.43
N PHE A 111 21.41 -11.58 10.58
CA PHE A 111 22.26 -12.54 9.87
C PHE A 111 23.66 -12.69 10.50
N TYR A 112 23.88 -12.10 11.67
CA TYR A 112 25.12 -12.27 12.42
C TYR A 112 25.10 -13.58 13.24
N ASP A 113 26.15 -14.37 13.10
CA ASP A 113 26.24 -15.73 13.65
C ASP A 113 27.01 -15.87 14.96
N GLY A 114 27.62 -14.81 15.46
CA GLY A 114 28.49 -14.88 16.65
C GLY A 114 27.80 -15.34 17.93
N PHE A 115 26.47 -15.34 17.98
CA PHE A 115 25.67 -15.77 19.15
C PHE A 115 24.92 -17.09 18.94
N LYS A 116 25.26 -17.88 17.90
CA LYS A 116 24.63 -19.19 17.66
C LYS A 116 24.78 -20.13 18.87
N PRO A 117 23.75 -20.93 19.23
CA PRO A 117 22.39 -21.00 18.68
C PRO A 117 21.35 -20.26 19.54
N SER A 118 21.67 -19.05 20.04
CA SER A 118 20.80 -18.31 20.97
C SER A 118 19.44 -17.97 20.37
N ILE A 119 18.36 -18.42 21.03
CA ILE A 119 16.98 -18.12 20.65
C ILE A 119 16.63 -16.66 20.99
N LEU A 120 17.03 -16.20 22.18
CA LEU A 120 16.70 -14.85 22.66
C LEU A 120 17.26 -13.78 21.72
N TYR A 121 18.49 -13.97 21.23
CA TYR A 121 19.11 -13.06 20.27
C TYR A 121 18.29 -12.94 18.98
N ALA A 122 17.92 -14.07 18.38
CA ALA A 122 17.13 -14.12 17.15
C ALA A 122 15.76 -13.44 17.29
N TYR A 123 15.10 -13.61 18.45
CA TYR A 123 13.83 -12.94 18.74
C TYR A 123 14.00 -11.42 18.84
N ILE A 124 15.00 -10.94 19.60
CA ILE A 124 15.21 -9.50 19.79
C ILE A 124 15.55 -8.80 18.48
N THR A 125 16.45 -9.38 17.68
CA THR A 125 16.85 -8.79 16.40
C THR A 125 15.71 -8.79 15.41
N TYR A 126 14.98 -9.90 15.27
CA TYR A 126 13.90 -9.99 14.30
C TYR A 126 12.67 -9.15 14.67
N ILE A 127 12.29 -9.10 15.96
CA ILE A 127 11.21 -8.20 16.44
C ILE A 127 11.61 -6.73 16.22
N GLY A 128 12.83 -6.36 16.63
CA GLY A 128 13.33 -4.99 16.48
C GLY A 128 13.33 -4.54 15.01
N LEU A 129 13.81 -5.40 14.12
CA LEU A 129 13.75 -5.17 12.68
C LEU A 129 12.32 -4.95 12.18
N SER A 130 11.38 -5.84 12.53
CA SER A 130 10.00 -5.76 12.06
C SER A 130 9.32 -4.46 12.51
N MET A 131 9.52 -4.08 13.77
CA MET A 131 8.99 -2.83 14.30
C MET A 131 9.57 -1.59 13.61
N LEU A 132 10.88 -1.61 13.32
CA LEU A 132 11.56 -0.53 12.59
C LEU A 132 11.10 -0.46 11.14
N TYR A 133 10.83 -1.60 10.50
CA TYR A 133 10.32 -1.65 9.13
C TYR A 133 8.98 -0.92 9.03
N THR A 134 8.05 -1.22 9.94
CA THR A 134 6.77 -0.50 10.03
C THR A 134 6.96 1.01 10.23
N LEU A 135 7.91 1.41 11.08
CA LEU A 135 8.23 2.82 11.34
C LEU A 135 8.75 3.56 10.10
N VAL A 136 9.31 2.84 9.12
CA VAL A 136 9.77 3.42 7.84
C VAL A 136 8.69 3.32 6.77
N ASN A 137 8.04 2.16 6.63
CA ASN A 137 7.09 1.87 5.56
C ASN A 137 5.79 2.67 5.69
N VAL A 138 5.26 2.83 6.91
CA VAL A 138 4.00 3.56 7.10
C VAL A 138 4.13 5.04 6.69
N PRO A 139 5.15 5.79 7.14
CA PRO A 139 5.43 7.14 6.61
C PRO A 139 5.73 7.16 5.12
N TYR A 140 6.47 6.18 4.60
CA TYR A 140 6.79 6.11 3.19
C TYR A 140 5.54 6.01 2.29
N GLY A 141 4.56 5.17 2.65
CA GLY A 141 3.31 5.11 1.88
C GLY A 141 2.45 6.38 2.06
N ALA A 142 2.48 7.00 3.24
CA ALA A 142 1.80 8.28 3.45
C ALA A 142 2.41 9.42 2.60
N LEU A 143 3.73 9.39 2.34
CA LEU A 143 4.42 10.34 1.48
C LEU A 143 3.81 10.42 0.08
N ASN A 144 3.36 9.29 -0.49
CA ASN A 144 2.76 9.22 -1.84
C ASN A 144 1.68 10.29 -2.03
N SER A 145 0.83 10.42 -1.02
CA SER A 145 -0.32 11.31 -1.05
C SER A 145 0.06 12.76 -0.71
N SER A 146 1.20 12.98 -0.05
CA SER A 146 1.64 14.30 0.44
C SER A 146 2.50 15.09 -0.56
N LEU A 147 2.95 14.45 -1.64
CA LEU A 147 3.82 15.05 -2.65
C LEU A 147 3.06 15.92 -3.65
N THR A 148 1.88 15.47 -4.08
CA THR A 148 1.00 16.18 -5.01
C THR A 148 -0.45 15.73 -4.86
N ARG A 149 -1.40 16.62 -5.17
CA ARG A 149 -2.85 16.36 -5.24
C ARG A 149 -3.33 16.07 -6.67
N ASP A 150 -2.49 16.23 -7.68
CA ASP A 150 -2.83 15.95 -9.07
C ASP A 150 -2.98 14.44 -9.29
N THR A 151 -4.15 14.01 -9.77
CA THR A 151 -4.52 12.59 -9.94
C THR A 151 -3.65 11.87 -10.97
N ASP A 152 -3.26 12.55 -12.03
CA ASP A 152 -2.41 11.97 -13.07
C ASP A 152 -0.95 11.90 -12.61
N GLU A 153 -0.48 12.91 -11.89
CA GLU A 153 0.85 12.86 -11.27
C GLU A 153 0.94 11.77 -10.19
N VAL A 154 -0.10 11.62 -9.35
CA VAL A 154 -0.18 10.51 -8.36
C VAL A 154 -0.18 9.16 -9.06
N THR A 155 -0.87 9.03 -10.21
CA THR A 155 -0.85 7.82 -11.01
C THR A 155 0.58 7.51 -11.48
N ILE A 156 1.27 8.46 -12.09
CA ILE A 156 2.66 8.28 -12.57
C ILE A 156 3.63 7.99 -11.42
N LEU A 157 3.48 8.69 -10.30
CA LEU A 157 4.32 8.52 -9.12
C LEU A 157 4.18 7.11 -8.53
N THR A 158 2.95 6.64 -8.40
CA THR A 158 2.65 5.32 -7.84
C THR A 158 3.09 4.20 -8.79
N THR A 159 2.90 4.33 -10.10
CA THR A 159 3.35 3.32 -11.06
C THR A 159 4.87 3.26 -11.15
N THR A 160 5.54 4.41 -11.10
CA THR A 160 7.02 4.49 -11.00
C THR A 160 7.50 3.80 -9.72
N ARG A 161 6.85 4.05 -8.59
CA ARG A 161 7.13 3.36 -7.32
C ARG A 161 6.99 1.84 -7.47
N MET A 162 5.88 1.35 -8.03
CA MET A 162 5.64 -0.09 -8.21
C MET A 162 6.65 -0.74 -9.17
N PHE A 163 7.10 -0.03 -10.18
CA PHE A 163 8.15 -0.50 -11.08
C PHE A 163 9.47 -0.72 -10.32
N PHE A 164 9.87 0.24 -9.48
CA PHE A 164 11.05 0.10 -8.61
C PHE A 164 10.88 -1.00 -7.56
N ALA A 165 9.67 -1.21 -7.03
CA ALA A 165 9.38 -2.33 -6.14
C ALA A 165 9.61 -3.69 -6.84
N ASN A 166 9.20 -3.81 -8.11
CA ASN A 166 9.42 -5.02 -8.90
C ASN A 166 10.91 -5.24 -9.25
N ILE A 167 11.65 -4.17 -9.56
CA ILE A 167 13.13 -4.25 -9.66
C ILE A 167 13.70 -4.79 -8.35
N GLY A 168 13.23 -4.26 -7.22
CA GLY A 168 13.66 -4.69 -5.89
C GLY A 168 13.40 -6.16 -5.63
N GLY A 169 12.17 -6.60 -5.82
CA GLY A 169 11.78 -8.00 -5.68
C GLY A 169 12.60 -8.94 -6.58
N PHE A 170 12.85 -8.55 -7.83
CA PHE A 170 13.70 -9.33 -8.74
C PHE A 170 15.16 -9.38 -8.27
N CYS A 171 15.76 -8.25 -7.91
CA CYS A 171 17.11 -8.19 -7.35
C CYS A 171 17.26 -9.01 -6.07
N VAL A 172 16.22 -9.09 -5.24
CA VAL A 172 16.24 -9.93 -4.03
C VAL A 172 16.10 -11.40 -4.41
N GLY A 173 15.04 -11.77 -5.14
CA GLY A 173 14.72 -13.16 -5.46
C GLY A 173 15.77 -13.86 -6.32
N ALA A 174 16.34 -13.15 -7.30
CA ALA A 174 17.40 -13.67 -8.16
C ALA A 174 18.81 -13.33 -7.65
N GLY A 175 19.03 -12.10 -7.18
CA GLY A 175 20.37 -11.61 -6.85
C GLY A 175 20.95 -12.18 -5.57
N VAL A 176 20.15 -12.38 -4.52
CA VAL A 176 20.64 -12.91 -3.24
C VAL A 176 21.19 -14.34 -3.40
N PRO A 177 20.49 -15.30 -4.03
CA PRO A 177 21.04 -16.63 -4.32
C PRO A 177 22.35 -16.60 -5.11
N ILE A 178 22.46 -15.71 -6.11
CA ILE A 178 23.68 -15.56 -6.92
C ILE A 178 24.84 -15.10 -6.04
N ILE A 179 24.65 -14.04 -5.26
CA ILE A 179 25.72 -13.43 -4.47
C ILE A 179 26.16 -14.38 -3.34
N VAL A 180 25.22 -15.06 -2.67
CA VAL A 180 25.54 -16.09 -1.68
C VAL A 180 26.31 -17.25 -2.32
N ALA A 181 25.88 -17.75 -3.49
CA ALA A 181 26.59 -18.82 -4.20
C ALA A 181 28.00 -18.42 -4.62
N LEU A 182 28.18 -17.19 -5.11
CA LEU A 182 29.49 -16.64 -5.48
C LEU A 182 30.43 -16.54 -4.27
N PHE A 183 29.95 -16.02 -3.14
CA PHE A 183 30.76 -15.93 -1.93
C PHE A 183 31.11 -17.30 -1.34
N ALA A 184 30.22 -18.28 -1.48
CA ALA A 184 30.47 -19.64 -1.02
C ALA A 184 31.22 -20.52 -2.03
N GLY A 185 31.57 -20.00 -3.22
CA GLY A 185 32.25 -20.75 -4.28
C GLY A 185 31.43 -21.91 -4.88
N LYS A 186 30.09 -21.90 -4.74
CA LYS A 186 29.20 -22.93 -5.31
C LYS A 186 28.69 -22.53 -6.69
N LYS A 187 28.15 -23.50 -7.44
CA LYS A 187 27.49 -23.23 -8.73
C LYS A 187 26.25 -22.34 -8.50
N VAL A 188 26.12 -21.32 -9.35
CA VAL A 188 24.97 -20.42 -9.31
C VAL A 188 23.71 -21.15 -9.81
N PRO A 189 22.58 -21.09 -9.08
CA PRO A 189 21.34 -21.74 -9.49
C PRO A 189 20.62 -20.93 -10.59
N TYR A 190 21.17 -20.94 -11.80
CA TYR A 190 20.65 -20.14 -12.92
C TYR A 190 19.21 -20.50 -13.29
N GLU A 191 18.81 -21.76 -13.20
CA GLU A 191 17.45 -22.20 -13.56
C GLU A 191 16.38 -21.56 -12.66
N LEU A 192 16.64 -21.52 -11.34
CA LEU A 192 15.76 -20.85 -10.37
C LEU A 192 15.68 -19.33 -10.65
N VAL A 193 16.80 -18.72 -11.00
CA VAL A 193 16.90 -17.29 -11.35
C VAL A 193 16.12 -16.98 -12.63
N PHE A 194 16.29 -17.79 -13.68
CA PHE A 194 15.57 -17.62 -14.94
C PHE A 194 14.07 -17.80 -14.76
N PHE A 195 13.65 -18.78 -13.95
CA PHE A 195 12.24 -19.01 -13.66
C PHE A 195 11.59 -17.83 -12.93
N GLN A 196 12.22 -17.31 -11.87
CA GLN A 196 11.79 -16.10 -11.17
C GLN A 196 11.76 -14.87 -12.10
N GLY A 197 12.76 -14.74 -12.96
CA GLY A 197 12.89 -13.63 -13.90
C GLY A 197 11.77 -13.57 -14.93
N ILE A 198 11.43 -14.68 -15.57
CA ILE A 198 10.36 -14.74 -16.58
C ILE A 198 9.01 -14.29 -16.00
N GLY A 199 8.71 -14.65 -14.74
CA GLY A 199 7.48 -14.23 -14.07
C GLY A 199 7.37 -12.72 -13.84
N SER A 200 8.49 -12.02 -13.74
CA SER A 200 8.55 -10.56 -13.51
C SER A 200 8.62 -9.71 -14.79
N LEU A 201 8.83 -10.33 -15.96
CA LEU A 201 8.94 -9.62 -17.24
C LEU A 201 7.74 -8.71 -17.58
N PRO A 202 6.47 -9.14 -17.35
CA PRO A 202 5.33 -8.26 -17.56
C PRO A 202 5.39 -6.97 -16.74
N SER A 203 5.93 -7.02 -15.52
CA SER A 203 6.07 -5.85 -14.65
C SER A 203 6.92 -4.76 -15.30
N PHE A 204 8.02 -5.13 -15.95
CA PHE A 204 8.94 -4.18 -16.55
C PHE A 204 8.37 -3.49 -17.80
N ILE A 205 7.47 -4.17 -18.51
CA ILE A 205 6.86 -3.65 -19.73
C ILE A 205 5.63 -2.83 -19.39
N PHE A 206 4.72 -3.37 -18.58
CA PHE A 206 3.38 -2.81 -18.44
C PHE A 206 3.23 -1.79 -17.32
N LEU A 207 4.02 -1.84 -16.23
CA LEU A 207 3.89 -0.86 -15.15
C LEU A 207 4.17 0.58 -15.61
N PRO A 208 5.22 0.86 -16.41
CA PRO A 208 5.44 2.20 -16.96
C PRO A 208 4.36 2.64 -17.96
N LEU A 209 3.66 1.70 -18.58
CA LEU A 209 2.60 1.96 -19.55
C LEU A 209 1.22 2.21 -18.90
N ILE A 210 1.06 1.93 -17.60
CA ILE A 210 -0.20 2.13 -16.88
C ILE A 210 -0.80 3.53 -17.10
N PRO A 211 -0.05 4.65 -16.97
CA PRO A 211 -0.63 5.98 -17.15
C PRO A 211 -1.21 6.19 -18.55
N VAL A 212 -0.54 5.67 -19.58
CA VAL A 212 -0.97 5.76 -20.99
C VAL A 212 -2.18 4.87 -21.26
N ILE A 213 -2.25 3.70 -20.63
CA ILE A 213 -3.37 2.78 -20.79
C ILE A 213 -4.60 3.33 -20.05
N LYS A 214 -4.42 3.84 -18.83
CA LYS A 214 -5.45 4.51 -18.03
C LYS A 214 -6.08 5.65 -18.84
N SER A 215 -5.28 6.52 -19.45
CA SER A 215 -5.79 7.69 -20.18
C SER A 215 -6.64 7.32 -21.39
N LYS A 216 -6.48 6.13 -21.97
CA LYS A 216 -7.26 5.65 -23.13
C LYS A 216 -8.50 4.84 -22.74
N VAL A 217 -8.37 3.99 -21.72
CA VAL A 217 -9.39 2.98 -21.38
C VAL A 217 -10.28 3.46 -20.23
N GLY A 218 -9.77 4.33 -19.35
CA GLY A 218 -10.42 4.80 -18.13
C GLY A 218 -10.19 3.89 -16.92
N LYS A 219 -10.36 4.45 -15.72
CA LYS A 219 -10.03 3.80 -14.43
C LYS A 219 -10.68 2.42 -14.22
N LYS A 220 -12.00 2.32 -14.32
CA LYS A 220 -12.73 1.05 -14.07
C LYS A 220 -12.49 0.01 -15.16
N ASN A 221 -12.53 0.46 -16.41
CA ASN A 221 -12.31 -0.42 -17.56
C ASN A 221 -10.90 -1.00 -17.57
N MET A 222 -9.91 -0.28 -17.04
CA MET A 222 -8.56 -0.79 -16.86
C MET A 222 -8.57 -2.05 -15.98
N PHE A 223 -9.24 -2.04 -14.83
CA PHE A 223 -9.37 -3.24 -13.99
C PHE A 223 -10.10 -4.37 -14.74
N TYR A 224 -11.23 -4.08 -15.39
CA TYR A 224 -11.98 -5.11 -16.11
C TYR A 224 -11.19 -5.77 -17.24
N LEU A 225 -10.46 -4.98 -18.01
CA LEU A 225 -9.61 -5.46 -19.09
C LEU A 225 -8.53 -6.41 -18.57
N PHE A 226 -7.73 -5.97 -17.59
CA PHE A 226 -6.58 -6.75 -17.13
C PHE A 226 -6.96 -7.93 -16.24
N ILE A 227 -8.05 -7.83 -15.46
CA ILE A 227 -8.60 -8.98 -14.74
C ILE A 227 -9.11 -10.04 -15.74
N THR A 228 -9.77 -9.64 -16.82
CA THR A 228 -10.23 -10.57 -17.87
C THR A 228 -9.05 -11.26 -18.57
N ILE A 229 -7.99 -10.50 -18.89
CA ILE A 229 -6.74 -11.04 -19.45
C ILE A 229 -6.10 -12.05 -18.48
N ALA A 230 -6.09 -11.77 -17.17
CA ALA A 230 -5.58 -12.69 -16.17
C ALA A 230 -6.40 -13.98 -16.09
N ILE A 231 -7.74 -13.89 -16.10
CA ILE A 231 -8.64 -15.06 -16.11
C ILE A 231 -8.41 -15.90 -17.37
N PHE A 232 -8.27 -15.26 -18.53
CA PHE A 232 -7.95 -15.96 -19.78
C PHE A 232 -6.60 -16.68 -19.72
N GLY A 233 -5.56 -16.02 -19.18
CA GLY A 233 -4.25 -16.63 -18.95
C GLY A 233 -4.33 -17.84 -18.00
N MET A 234 -5.15 -17.78 -16.94
CA MET A 234 -5.39 -18.90 -16.03
C MET A 234 -6.15 -20.05 -16.71
N ALA A 235 -7.16 -19.75 -17.54
CA ALA A 235 -7.88 -20.77 -18.30
C ALA A 235 -6.97 -21.48 -19.31
N MET A 236 -6.13 -20.72 -20.02
CA MET A 236 -5.12 -21.28 -20.91
C MET A 236 -4.13 -22.17 -20.15
N LEU A 237 -3.62 -21.72 -19.00
CA LEU A 237 -2.71 -22.49 -18.16
C LEU A 237 -3.36 -23.79 -17.67
N TYR A 238 -4.63 -23.77 -17.27
CA TYR A 238 -5.37 -24.95 -16.87
C TYR A 238 -5.46 -26.00 -17.99
N VAL A 239 -5.81 -25.57 -19.22
CA VAL A 239 -5.92 -26.47 -20.37
C VAL A 239 -4.56 -27.08 -20.72
N VAL A 240 -3.50 -26.26 -20.77
CA VAL A 240 -2.15 -26.74 -21.12
C VAL A 240 -1.61 -27.69 -20.05
N SER A 241 -1.88 -27.44 -18.77
CA SER A 241 -1.47 -28.31 -17.65
C SER A 241 -2.14 -29.69 -17.61
N ARG A 242 -3.11 -29.98 -18.50
CA ARG A 242 -3.68 -31.32 -18.68
C ARG A 242 -2.92 -32.18 -19.67
N TYR A 243 -2.09 -31.58 -20.52
CA TYR A 243 -1.22 -32.29 -21.45
C TYR A 243 0.20 -32.38 -20.88
N ASP A 244 1.05 -33.19 -21.51
CA ASP A 244 2.45 -33.37 -21.13
C ASP A 244 3.18 -32.01 -21.04
N ILE A 245 3.60 -31.64 -19.82
CA ILE A 245 4.17 -30.34 -19.47
C ILE A 245 5.48 -30.10 -20.22
N ASN A 246 6.28 -31.16 -20.37
CA ASN A 246 7.61 -31.08 -20.98
C ASN A 246 7.50 -30.80 -22.49
N LYS A 247 6.47 -31.34 -23.14
CA LYS A 247 6.22 -31.13 -24.57
C LYS A 247 5.69 -29.73 -24.91
N TYR A 248 4.95 -29.10 -23.99
CA TYR A 248 4.27 -27.82 -24.22
C TYR A 248 4.77 -26.67 -23.33
N ILE A 249 6.00 -26.75 -22.84
CA ILE A 249 6.58 -25.77 -21.91
C ILE A 249 6.52 -24.32 -22.42
N VAL A 250 6.68 -24.10 -23.73
CA VAL A 250 6.56 -22.77 -24.35
C VAL A 250 5.14 -22.20 -24.21
N LEU A 251 4.11 -23.04 -24.37
CA LEU A 251 2.72 -22.62 -24.17
C LEU A 251 2.43 -22.28 -22.70
N ILE A 252 3.05 -22.98 -21.76
CA ILE A 252 2.96 -22.67 -20.32
C ILE A 252 3.58 -21.30 -20.05
N TYR A 253 4.75 -21.00 -20.60
CA TYR A 253 5.37 -19.67 -20.45
C TYR A 253 4.52 -18.56 -21.06
N ILE A 254 3.91 -18.78 -22.23
CA ILE A 254 2.97 -17.83 -22.85
C ILE A 254 1.77 -17.60 -21.93
N ALA A 255 1.15 -18.67 -21.42
CA ALA A 255 0.01 -18.56 -20.50
C ALA A 255 0.39 -17.82 -19.20
N GLN A 256 1.58 -18.11 -18.64
CA GLN A 256 2.12 -17.44 -17.46
C GLN A 256 2.38 -15.96 -17.72
N PHE A 257 2.86 -15.58 -18.91
CA PHE A 257 3.07 -14.20 -19.31
C PHE A 257 1.74 -13.43 -19.42
N ILE A 258 0.74 -14.03 -20.08
CA ILE A 258 -0.61 -13.44 -20.20
C ILE A 258 -1.24 -13.24 -18.81
N LYS A 259 -1.21 -14.30 -17.98
CA LYS A 259 -1.69 -14.24 -16.59
C LYS A 259 -0.95 -13.16 -15.79
N GLY A 260 0.37 -13.18 -15.83
CA GLY A 260 1.25 -12.26 -15.10
C GLY A 260 1.03 -10.81 -15.49
N THR A 261 0.77 -10.54 -16.78
CA THR A 261 0.40 -9.20 -17.29
C THR A 261 -0.86 -8.69 -16.60
N GLY A 262 -1.93 -9.48 -16.59
CA GLY A 262 -3.19 -9.07 -15.98
C GLY A 262 -3.08 -8.82 -14.47
N LEU A 263 -2.42 -9.73 -13.74
CA LEU A 263 -2.22 -9.60 -12.28
C LEU A 263 -1.36 -8.39 -11.92
N THR A 264 -0.26 -8.18 -12.66
CA THR A 264 0.68 -7.11 -12.35
C THR A 264 0.08 -5.74 -12.60
N VAL A 265 -0.63 -5.57 -13.71
CA VAL A 265 -1.22 -4.28 -14.07
C VAL A 265 -2.37 -3.92 -13.13
N ALA A 266 -3.26 -4.87 -12.85
CA ALA A 266 -4.36 -4.65 -11.92
C ALA A 266 -3.85 -4.37 -10.48
N GLY A 267 -2.91 -5.19 -9.99
CA GLY A 267 -2.31 -5.01 -8.67
C GLY A 267 -1.50 -3.72 -8.56
N GLY A 268 -0.72 -3.36 -9.59
CA GLY A 268 0.06 -2.13 -9.62
C GLY A 268 -0.82 -0.87 -9.61
N TYR A 269 -1.94 -0.89 -10.35
CA TYR A 269 -2.87 0.23 -10.38
C TYR A 269 -3.73 0.36 -9.12
N ALA A 270 -4.02 -0.74 -8.42
CA ALA A 270 -4.76 -0.71 -7.16
C ALA A 270 -4.12 0.19 -6.09
N TRP A 271 -2.78 0.32 -6.11
CA TRP A 271 -2.06 1.23 -5.21
C TRP A 271 -2.34 2.72 -5.46
N VAL A 272 -2.76 3.10 -6.67
CA VAL A 272 -3.15 4.48 -7.02
C VAL A 272 -4.44 4.89 -6.28
N LEU A 273 -5.29 3.92 -5.93
CA LEU A 273 -6.53 4.18 -5.22
C LEU A 273 -6.31 4.59 -3.76
N VAL A 274 -5.15 4.27 -3.17
CA VAL A 274 -4.87 4.57 -1.75
C VAL A 274 -4.83 6.09 -1.50
N PRO A 275 -4.06 6.90 -2.25
CA PRO A 275 -4.15 8.36 -2.18
C PRO A 275 -5.55 8.94 -2.40
N GLU A 276 -6.35 8.37 -3.32
CA GLU A 276 -7.71 8.86 -3.60
C GLU A 276 -8.63 8.73 -2.39
N VAL A 277 -8.55 7.59 -1.70
CA VAL A 277 -9.32 7.34 -0.48
C VAL A 277 -8.89 8.27 0.66
N ILE A 278 -7.60 8.61 0.73
CA ILE A 278 -7.07 9.60 1.68
C ILE A 278 -7.66 10.98 1.39
N SER A 279 -7.66 11.44 0.14
CA SER A 279 -8.28 12.71 -0.25
C SER A 279 -9.79 12.72 0.03
N TYR A 280 -10.50 11.61 -0.24
CA TYR A 280 -11.92 11.49 0.06
C TYR A 280 -12.21 11.59 1.57
N GLY A 281 -11.38 10.97 2.41
CA GLY A 281 -11.47 11.07 3.87
C GLY A 281 -11.24 12.50 4.36
N GLU A 282 -10.23 13.19 3.81
CA GLU A 282 -9.93 14.60 4.11
C GLU A 282 -11.10 15.52 3.74
N TYR A 283 -11.74 15.29 2.61
CA TYR A 283 -12.90 16.09 2.18
C TYR A 283 -14.12 15.95 3.11
N LYS A 284 -14.35 14.75 3.65
CA LYS A 284 -15.50 14.44 4.51
C LYS A 284 -15.30 14.76 5.98
N THR A 285 -14.06 14.73 6.46
CA THR A 285 -13.74 14.87 7.89
C THR A 285 -12.98 16.15 8.20
N GLY A 286 -12.46 16.84 7.19
CA GLY A 286 -11.48 17.92 7.33
C GLY A 286 -10.07 17.43 7.68
N ARG A 287 -9.93 16.18 8.15
CA ARG A 287 -8.69 15.62 8.68
C ARG A 287 -8.00 14.72 7.66
N ARG A 288 -6.72 14.97 7.40
CA ARG A 288 -5.91 14.15 6.51
C ARG A 288 -5.19 13.05 7.28
N ILE A 289 -5.81 11.89 7.39
CA ILE A 289 -5.32 10.75 8.19
C ILE A 289 -4.52 9.74 7.34
N SER A 290 -3.45 10.22 6.67
CA SER A 290 -2.71 9.43 5.68
C SER A 290 -1.94 8.24 6.28
N GLY A 291 -1.34 8.40 7.47
CA GLY A 291 -0.60 7.35 8.15
C GLY A 291 -1.50 6.20 8.60
N ILE A 292 -2.67 6.52 9.16
CA ILE A 292 -3.65 5.49 9.56
C ILE A 292 -4.16 4.71 8.35
N VAL A 293 -4.56 5.38 7.26
CA VAL A 293 -5.03 4.69 6.04
C VAL A 293 -3.94 3.76 5.49
N ASN A 294 -2.67 4.19 5.50
CA ASN A 294 -1.57 3.34 5.03
C ASN A 294 -1.22 2.18 6.00
N SER A 295 -1.43 2.37 7.31
CA SER A 295 -1.32 1.26 8.27
C SER A 295 -2.44 0.23 8.09
N LEU A 296 -3.66 0.69 7.79
CA LEU A 296 -4.81 -0.16 7.47
C LEU A 296 -4.58 -1.01 6.22
N THR A 297 -4.11 -0.40 5.14
CA THR A 297 -3.77 -1.15 3.92
C THR A 297 -2.70 -2.20 4.19
N GLY A 298 -1.72 -1.90 5.06
CA GLY A 298 -0.72 -2.85 5.54
C GLY A 298 -1.33 -4.06 6.28
N ILE A 299 -2.31 -3.84 7.16
CA ILE A 299 -3.02 -4.92 7.86
C ILE A 299 -3.79 -5.80 6.87
N PHE A 300 -4.51 -5.20 5.92
CA PHE A 300 -5.28 -5.92 4.90
C PHE A 300 -4.38 -6.74 3.97
N TYR A 301 -3.23 -6.19 3.60
CA TYR A 301 -2.16 -6.90 2.90
C TYR A 301 -1.73 -8.16 3.67
N ARG A 302 -1.38 -8.02 4.95
CA ARG A 302 -0.94 -9.14 5.79
C ARG A 302 -2.03 -10.20 5.96
N ALA A 303 -3.28 -9.78 6.14
CA ALA A 303 -4.42 -10.69 6.21
C ALA A 303 -4.57 -11.52 4.92
N GLY A 304 -4.45 -10.87 3.75
CA GLY A 304 -4.46 -11.56 2.46
C GLY A 304 -3.32 -12.57 2.31
N VAL A 305 -2.10 -12.20 2.73
CA VAL A 305 -0.94 -13.11 2.73
C VAL A 305 -1.18 -14.36 3.59
N VAL A 306 -1.71 -14.19 4.81
CA VAL A 306 -2.00 -15.30 5.71
C VAL A 306 -3.06 -16.23 5.12
N ILE A 307 -4.17 -15.68 4.61
CA ILE A 307 -5.23 -16.49 3.98
C ILE A 307 -4.67 -17.21 2.75
N GLY A 308 -3.90 -16.52 1.91
CA GLY A 308 -3.32 -17.07 0.69
C GLY A 308 -2.27 -18.16 0.94
N GLY A 309 -1.57 -18.14 2.09
CA GLY A 309 -0.65 -19.20 2.49
C GLY A 309 -1.36 -20.45 3.05
N LEU A 310 -2.51 -20.29 3.72
CA LEU A 310 -3.26 -21.40 4.31
C LEU A 310 -4.01 -22.25 3.26
N VAL A 311 -4.50 -21.62 2.19
CA VAL A 311 -5.31 -22.30 1.16
C VAL A 311 -4.53 -23.42 0.44
N PRO A 312 -3.29 -23.21 -0.07
CA PRO A 312 -2.49 -24.26 -0.69
C PRO A 312 -2.24 -25.43 0.25
N GLY A 313 -1.82 -25.18 1.50
CA GLY A 313 -1.54 -26.24 2.46
C GLY A 313 -2.75 -27.17 2.67
N LYS A 314 -3.93 -26.59 2.88
CA LYS A 314 -5.16 -27.37 3.11
C LYS A 314 -5.61 -28.16 1.87
N VAL A 315 -5.45 -27.62 0.67
CA VAL A 315 -5.78 -28.34 -0.58
C VAL A 315 -4.80 -29.49 -0.83
N LEU A 316 -3.52 -29.31 -0.51
CA LEU A 316 -2.51 -30.35 -0.63
C LEU A 316 -2.72 -31.47 0.41
N ASP A 317 -3.09 -31.12 1.64
CA ASP A 317 -3.46 -32.09 2.69
C ASP A 317 -4.65 -32.95 2.24
N TRP A 318 -5.70 -32.33 1.68
CA TRP A 318 -6.89 -33.05 1.19
C TRP A 318 -6.61 -33.97 0.00
N THR A 319 -5.63 -33.63 -0.83
CA THR A 319 -5.30 -34.39 -2.04
C THR A 319 -4.21 -35.44 -1.80
N ASN A 320 -3.74 -35.58 -0.55
CA ASN A 320 -2.64 -36.45 -0.15
C ASN A 320 -1.39 -36.24 -1.02
N TYR A 321 -1.02 -34.98 -1.23
CA TYR A 321 0.21 -34.62 -1.95
C TYR A 321 1.42 -35.23 -1.25
N LYS A 322 2.26 -35.95 -2.00
CA LYS A 322 3.54 -36.46 -1.48
C LYS A 322 4.58 -35.39 -1.72
N ALA A 323 5.02 -34.72 -0.66
CA ALA A 323 6.17 -33.83 -0.77
C ALA A 323 7.36 -34.63 -1.33
N PRO A 324 8.11 -34.09 -2.30
CA PRO A 324 9.37 -34.70 -2.71
C PRO A 324 10.25 -34.87 -1.47
N ASP A 325 11.04 -35.96 -1.42
CA ASP A 325 12.11 -36.11 -0.43
C ASP A 325 12.92 -34.80 -0.46
N GLU A 326 13.10 -34.18 0.72
CA GLU A 326 13.69 -32.84 0.86
C GLU A 326 14.89 -32.69 -0.08
N GLU A 327 14.68 -32.03 -1.22
CA GLU A 327 15.79 -31.56 -2.02
C GLU A 327 16.48 -30.54 -1.14
N GLU A 328 17.69 -30.92 -0.70
CA GLU A 328 18.67 -30.05 -0.06
C GLU A 328 18.52 -28.67 -0.70
N THR A 329 18.14 -27.66 0.09
CA THR A 329 18.11 -26.28 -0.36
C THR A 329 19.48 -26.02 -1.00
N ASN A 330 19.53 -25.91 -2.34
CA ASN A 330 20.78 -25.80 -3.11
C ASN A 330 21.60 -24.54 -2.76
N LEU A 331 21.12 -23.75 -1.80
CA LEU A 331 21.80 -22.58 -1.27
C LEU A 331 22.94 -23.00 -0.33
N PRO A 332 24.09 -22.31 -0.38
CA PRO A 332 25.18 -22.58 0.53
C PRO A 332 24.82 -22.32 2.00
N ASN A 333 25.23 -23.23 2.89
CA ASN A 333 25.12 -23.04 4.34
C ASN A 333 26.27 -22.17 4.92
N ASP A 334 26.99 -21.43 4.07
CA ASP A 334 28.09 -20.58 4.51
C ASP A 334 27.55 -19.29 5.15
N SER A 335 27.65 -19.24 6.47
CA SER A 335 27.24 -18.11 7.29
C SER A 335 27.88 -16.78 6.89
N ARG A 336 29.16 -16.79 6.45
CA ARG A 336 29.85 -15.56 6.04
C ARG A 336 29.31 -15.03 4.72
N ALA A 337 28.97 -15.92 3.80
CA ALA A 337 28.38 -15.55 2.52
C ALA A 337 27.02 -14.85 2.71
N TRP A 338 26.18 -15.39 3.60
CA TRP A 338 24.91 -14.76 3.99
C TRP A 338 25.14 -13.39 4.62
N PHE A 339 26.02 -13.28 5.61
CA PHE A 339 26.30 -12.00 6.28
C PHE A 339 26.74 -10.91 5.30
N TRP A 340 27.72 -11.19 4.43
CA TRP A 340 28.21 -10.19 3.46
C TRP A 340 27.18 -9.83 2.41
N THR A 341 26.35 -10.79 1.97
CA THR A 341 25.26 -10.50 1.04
C THR A 341 24.26 -9.52 1.65
N ILE A 342 23.81 -9.79 2.88
CA ILE A 342 22.85 -8.92 3.58
C ILE A 342 23.47 -7.57 3.91
N PHE A 343 24.77 -7.53 4.25
CA PHE A 343 25.50 -6.28 4.46
C PHE A 343 25.46 -5.39 3.22
N ILE A 344 25.76 -5.92 2.04
CA ILE A 344 25.72 -5.16 0.78
C ILE A 344 24.31 -4.63 0.53
N TYR A 345 23.28 -5.47 0.62
CA TYR A 345 21.89 -5.05 0.39
C TYR A 345 21.42 -4.01 1.40
N SER A 346 21.80 -4.15 2.67
CA SER A 346 21.40 -3.23 3.75
C SER A 346 22.06 -1.87 3.62
N VAL A 347 23.34 -1.82 3.20
CA VAL A 347 24.08 -0.59 2.93
C VAL A 347 23.52 0.11 1.70
N VAL A 348 23.31 -0.62 0.59
CA VAL A 348 22.70 -0.04 -0.62
C VAL A 348 21.28 0.45 -0.33
N GLY A 349 20.47 -0.34 0.38
CA GLY A 349 19.14 0.06 0.82
C GLY A 349 19.16 1.33 1.68
N PHE A 350 20.11 1.46 2.62
CA PHE A 350 20.24 2.68 3.42
C PHE A 350 20.53 3.92 2.55
N PHE A 351 21.48 3.84 1.62
CA PHE A 351 21.78 4.96 0.73
C PHE A 351 20.60 5.32 -0.19
N LEU A 352 19.83 4.33 -0.63
CA LEU A 352 18.60 4.58 -1.38
C LEU A 352 17.52 5.28 -0.52
N LEU A 353 17.38 4.93 0.77
CA LEU A 353 16.50 5.67 1.70
C LEU A 353 16.97 7.12 1.90
N VAL A 354 18.29 7.35 2.00
CA VAL A 354 18.85 8.70 2.08
C VAL A 354 18.57 9.49 0.80
N PHE A 355 18.73 8.88 -0.37
CA PHE A 355 18.38 9.50 -1.65
C PHE A 355 16.88 9.84 -1.72
N CYS A 356 16.01 8.92 -1.31
CA CYS A 356 14.58 9.15 -1.21
C CYS A 356 14.26 10.34 -0.28
N PHE A 357 14.94 10.46 0.86
CA PHE A 357 14.74 11.57 1.79
C PHE A 357 15.10 12.93 1.18
N ILE A 358 16.22 13.01 0.44
CA ILE A 358 16.71 14.25 -0.17
C ILE A 358 15.72 14.78 -1.21
N GLU A 359 15.20 13.88 -2.05
CA GLU A 359 14.33 14.22 -3.17
C GLU A 359 12.86 14.39 -2.77
N SER A 360 12.41 13.68 -1.72
CA SER A 360 11.02 13.73 -1.26
C SER A 360 10.80 14.99 -0.40
N LYS A 361 10.24 16.05 -0.98
CA LYS A 361 9.79 17.25 -0.27
C LYS A 361 8.28 17.23 -0.14
N GLU A 362 7.79 17.07 1.09
CA GLU A 362 6.37 17.13 1.42
C GLU A 362 5.81 18.52 1.11
N ARG A 363 4.69 18.58 0.40
CA ARG A 363 4.04 19.86 0.02
C ARG A 363 2.61 19.97 0.53
N VAL A 364 1.96 18.85 0.79
CA VAL A 364 0.57 18.74 1.25
C VAL A 364 0.57 18.10 2.63
N VAL A 365 0.43 18.94 3.67
CA VAL A 365 0.47 18.52 5.08
C VAL A 365 -0.75 19.10 5.81
N MET A 366 -1.23 18.39 6.83
CA MET A 366 -2.34 18.79 7.69
C MET A 366 -2.03 20.09 8.44
N LYS A 367 -3.05 20.90 8.76
CA LYS A 367 -2.89 22.11 9.59
C LYS A 367 -2.68 21.72 11.06
N ASP A 368 -1.69 22.33 11.74
CA ASP A 368 -1.20 21.99 13.08
C ASP A 368 -2.27 21.83 14.20
N LYS A 369 -3.43 22.50 14.08
CA LYS A 369 -4.49 22.47 15.11
C LYS A 369 -5.27 21.17 15.14
N GLU A 370 -5.43 20.48 14.01
CA GLU A 370 -6.26 19.27 13.93
C GLU A 370 -5.47 17.99 14.23
N GLU A 371 -4.13 18.07 14.18
CA GLU A 371 -3.22 16.93 14.36
C GLU A 371 -3.21 16.36 15.79
N LYS A 372 -3.50 17.21 16.80
CA LYS A 372 -3.47 16.81 18.22
C LYS A 372 -4.61 15.88 18.62
N ASN A 373 -5.67 15.78 17.80
CA ASN A 373 -6.90 15.06 18.13
C ASN A 373 -7.00 13.67 17.49
N VAL A 374 -5.98 13.21 16.76
CA VAL A 374 -5.98 11.89 16.12
C VAL A 374 -5.83 10.79 17.18
N LYS A 375 -6.79 9.87 17.24
CA LYS A 375 -6.82 8.72 18.16
C LYS A 375 -6.71 7.41 17.39
N PHE A 376 -6.22 6.37 18.06
CA PHE A 376 -6.20 5.00 17.51
C PHE A 376 -7.59 4.51 17.10
N SER A 377 -8.64 4.93 17.82
CA SER A 377 -10.04 4.62 17.48
C SER A 377 -10.47 5.15 16.12
N ASP A 378 -9.83 6.23 15.64
CA ASP A 378 -10.20 6.88 14.39
C ASP A 378 -9.93 5.95 13.20
N LEU A 379 -9.03 4.98 13.34
CA LEU A 379 -8.79 3.93 12.36
C LEU A 379 -10.05 3.14 12.02
N TRP A 380 -10.76 2.65 13.05
CA TRP A 380 -11.97 1.85 12.86
C TRP A 380 -13.16 2.71 12.44
N VAL A 381 -13.24 3.94 12.97
CA VAL A 381 -14.27 4.90 12.56
C VAL A 381 -14.12 5.26 11.08
N GLU A 382 -12.90 5.54 10.63
CA GLU A 382 -12.60 5.88 9.24
C GLU A 382 -12.88 4.69 8.33
N PHE A 383 -12.48 3.47 8.71
CA PHE A 383 -12.82 2.26 7.98
C PHE A 383 -14.34 2.06 7.81
N ILE A 384 -15.13 2.29 8.85
CA ILE A 384 -16.59 2.12 8.79
C ILE A 384 -17.26 3.22 7.96
N ARG A 385 -16.81 4.47 8.10
CA ARG A 385 -17.42 5.66 7.47
C ARG A 385 -17.00 5.82 6.00
N ASN A 386 -15.77 5.50 5.66
CA ASN A 386 -15.19 5.69 4.32
C ASN A 386 -15.54 4.49 3.42
N ARG A 387 -16.64 4.60 2.66
CA ARG A 387 -17.08 3.50 1.76
C ARG A 387 -16.02 3.13 0.72
N PRO A 388 -15.36 4.08 0.04
CA PRO A 388 -14.26 3.76 -0.88
C PRO A 388 -13.11 3.00 -0.23
N LEU A 389 -12.75 3.34 1.01
CA LEU A 389 -11.72 2.62 1.77
C LEU A 389 -12.04 1.14 1.95
N ARG A 390 -13.31 0.80 2.23
CA ARG A 390 -13.74 -0.60 2.38
C ARG A 390 -13.62 -1.39 1.09
N VAL A 391 -13.93 -0.77 -0.05
CA VAL A 391 -13.78 -1.41 -1.37
C VAL A 391 -12.30 -1.69 -1.65
N VAL A 392 -11.43 -0.71 -1.42
CA VAL A 392 -9.98 -0.86 -1.59
C VAL A 392 -9.39 -1.89 -0.64
N ALA A 393 -9.83 -1.91 0.63
CA ALA A 393 -9.43 -2.89 1.62
C ALA A 393 -9.77 -4.33 1.20
N LEU A 394 -11.02 -4.56 0.79
CA LEU A 394 -11.47 -5.88 0.31
C LEU A 394 -10.69 -6.31 -0.94
N TYR A 395 -10.45 -5.38 -1.87
CA TYR A 395 -9.65 -5.62 -3.06
C TYR A 395 -8.21 -6.07 -2.70
N PHE A 396 -7.56 -5.39 -1.74
CA PHE A 396 -6.22 -5.77 -1.30
C PHE A 396 -6.19 -7.15 -0.64
N ILE A 397 -7.17 -7.48 0.22
CA ILE A 397 -7.25 -8.81 0.84
C ILE A 397 -7.33 -9.89 -0.25
N THR A 398 -8.23 -9.73 -1.23
CA THR A 398 -8.40 -10.71 -2.31
C THR A 398 -7.17 -10.78 -3.21
N SER A 399 -6.58 -9.65 -3.57
CA SER A 399 -5.42 -9.57 -4.46
C SER A 399 -4.16 -10.17 -3.86
N PHE A 400 -3.93 -9.96 -2.58
CA PHE A 400 -2.80 -10.57 -1.89
C PHE A 400 -3.02 -12.03 -1.52
N THR A 401 -4.27 -12.44 -1.28
CA THR A 401 -4.63 -13.87 -1.18
C THR A 401 -4.31 -14.58 -2.49
N LEU A 402 -4.78 -14.01 -3.60
CA LEU A 402 -4.53 -14.49 -4.96
C LEU A 402 -3.04 -14.58 -5.28
N GLY A 403 -2.28 -13.50 -4.99
CA GLY A 403 -0.84 -13.45 -5.23
C GLY A 403 -0.07 -14.53 -4.47
N ASN A 404 -0.40 -14.76 -3.20
CA ASN A 404 0.26 -15.79 -2.39
C ASN A 404 -0.10 -17.21 -2.82
N ILE A 405 -1.38 -17.48 -3.12
CA ILE A 405 -1.79 -18.78 -3.67
C ILE A 405 -1.03 -19.06 -4.96
N ASN A 406 -0.93 -18.07 -5.85
CA ASN A 406 -0.22 -18.20 -7.12
C ASN A 406 1.29 -18.41 -6.94
N SER A 407 1.92 -17.71 -5.99
CA SER A 407 3.34 -17.88 -5.70
C SER A 407 3.64 -19.28 -5.14
N ALA A 408 2.80 -19.79 -4.24
CA ALA A 408 2.96 -21.12 -3.67
C ALA A 408 2.67 -22.22 -4.71
N SER A 409 1.59 -22.06 -5.49
CA SER A 409 1.13 -23.07 -6.46
C SER A 409 2.04 -23.25 -7.67
N GLY A 410 2.73 -22.18 -8.09
CA GLY A 410 3.70 -22.23 -9.18
C GLY A 410 4.85 -23.22 -8.95
N ALA A 411 5.37 -23.29 -7.71
CA ALA A 411 6.45 -24.22 -7.35
C ALA A 411 5.98 -25.68 -7.45
N TYR A 412 4.77 -25.99 -6.96
CA TYR A 412 4.22 -27.36 -7.00
C TYR A 412 3.93 -27.85 -8.42
N LEU A 413 3.61 -26.94 -9.36
CA LEU A 413 3.38 -27.32 -10.76
C LEU A 413 4.68 -27.77 -11.45
N MET A 414 5.81 -27.18 -11.08
CA MET A 414 7.10 -27.45 -11.72
C MET A 414 7.85 -28.63 -11.11
N ASN A 415 7.61 -28.92 -9.83
CA ASN A 415 8.28 -30.01 -9.12
C ASN A 415 7.53 -31.34 -9.33
N ASN A 416 7.91 -32.09 -10.38
CA ASN A 416 7.51 -33.49 -10.61
C ASN A 416 5.99 -33.77 -10.48
N LEU A 417 5.16 -32.96 -11.15
CA LEU A 417 3.70 -33.14 -11.16
C LEU A 417 3.27 -34.56 -11.60
N GLU A 418 3.98 -35.15 -12.55
CA GLU A 418 3.67 -36.46 -13.11
C GLU A 418 3.91 -37.63 -12.13
N ALA A 419 4.72 -37.42 -11.09
CA ALA A 419 4.97 -38.42 -10.04
C ALA A 419 3.88 -38.46 -8.95
N GLN A 420 2.96 -37.50 -8.96
CA GLN A 420 1.91 -37.36 -7.93
C GLN A 420 0.65 -38.17 -8.26
N SER A 421 -0.18 -38.42 -7.23
CA SER A 421 -1.49 -39.06 -7.42
C SER A 421 -2.40 -38.23 -8.33
N SER A 422 -3.34 -38.87 -9.05
CA SER A 422 -4.26 -38.13 -9.93
C SER A 422 -5.08 -37.07 -9.19
N SER A 423 -5.42 -37.31 -7.91
CA SER A 423 -6.09 -36.33 -7.05
C SER A 423 -5.19 -35.14 -6.71
N ALA A 424 -3.91 -35.38 -6.40
CA ALA A 424 -2.92 -34.32 -6.15
C ALA A 424 -2.63 -33.48 -7.40
N GLN A 425 -2.57 -34.09 -8.58
CA GLN A 425 -2.43 -33.36 -9.84
C GLN A 425 -3.61 -32.42 -10.10
N GLU A 426 -4.85 -32.87 -9.86
CA GLU A 426 -6.02 -32.00 -9.98
C GLU A 426 -6.05 -30.90 -8.91
N GLY A 427 -5.67 -31.22 -7.67
CA GLY A 427 -5.53 -30.24 -6.58
C GLY A 427 -4.56 -29.11 -6.92
N ILE A 428 -3.39 -29.45 -7.46
CA ILE A 428 -2.40 -28.45 -7.91
C ILE A 428 -2.98 -27.59 -9.04
N ARG A 429 -3.68 -28.20 -10.01
CA ARG A 429 -4.35 -27.44 -11.09
C ARG A 429 -5.42 -26.49 -10.57
N TRP A 430 -6.17 -26.86 -9.54
CA TRP A 430 -7.13 -25.97 -8.88
C TRP A 430 -6.45 -24.78 -8.20
N LEU A 431 -5.32 -25.02 -7.53
CA LEU A 431 -4.53 -23.96 -6.87
C LEU A 431 -3.87 -23.01 -7.87
N VAL A 432 -3.47 -23.49 -9.04
CA VAL A 432 -2.79 -22.66 -10.05
C VAL A 432 -3.78 -21.83 -10.87
N SER A 433 -5.00 -22.33 -11.10
CA SER A 433 -5.91 -21.74 -12.09
C SER A 433 -7.33 -21.48 -11.57
N VAL A 434 -8.00 -22.47 -11.00
CA VAL A 434 -9.45 -22.38 -10.70
C VAL A 434 -9.75 -21.46 -9.51
N ILE A 435 -9.07 -21.68 -8.39
CA ILE A 435 -9.24 -20.86 -7.18
C ILE A 435 -8.80 -19.41 -7.46
N PRO A 436 -7.63 -19.18 -8.07
CA PRO A 436 -7.23 -17.85 -8.51
C PRO A 436 -8.24 -17.16 -9.45
N ALA A 437 -8.79 -17.86 -10.44
CA ALA A 437 -9.78 -17.28 -11.36
C ALA A 437 -11.07 -16.88 -10.64
N ALA A 438 -11.53 -17.68 -9.67
CA ALA A 438 -12.69 -17.34 -8.85
C ALA A 438 -12.46 -16.08 -8.00
N LEU A 439 -11.26 -15.93 -7.42
CA LEU A 439 -10.86 -14.73 -6.68
C LEU A 439 -10.77 -13.49 -7.59
N LEU A 440 -10.33 -13.64 -8.84
CA LEU A 440 -10.34 -12.55 -9.82
C LEU A 440 -11.74 -12.10 -10.20
N ILE A 441 -12.69 -13.02 -10.33
CA ILE A 441 -14.11 -12.67 -10.54
C ILE A 441 -14.65 -11.92 -9.31
N LEU A 442 -14.28 -12.34 -8.10
CA LEU A 442 -14.62 -11.61 -6.88
C LEU A 442 -14.02 -10.21 -6.85
N GLU A 443 -12.75 -10.04 -7.25
CA GLU A 443 -12.12 -8.73 -7.41
C GLU A 443 -12.87 -7.83 -8.40
N MET A 444 -13.30 -8.39 -9.53
CA MET A 444 -14.09 -7.68 -10.53
C MET A 444 -15.42 -7.18 -9.93
N ILE A 445 -16.08 -7.98 -9.08
CA ILE A 445 -17.30 -7.58 -8.38
C ILE A 445 -17.00 -6.49 -7.35
N ILE A 446 -15.91 -6.62 -6.57
CA ILE A 446 -15.52 -5.63 -5.56
C ILE A 446 -15.24 -4.28 -6.22
N ILE A 447 -14.41 -4.24 -7.26
CA ILE A 447 -14.02 -2.99 -7.92
C ILE A 447 -15.19 -2.31 -8.64
N SER A 448 -16.21 -3.07 -9.07
CA SER A 448 -17.43 -2.49 -9.66
C SER A 448 -18.14 -1.52 -8.71
N ARG A 449 -18.01 -1.76 -7.39
CA ARG A 449 -18.57 -0.95 -6.30
C ARG A 449 -17.73 0.28 -5.95
N TYR A 450 -16.58 0.49 -6.59
CA TYR A 450 -15.77 1.69 -6.37
C TYR A 450 -16.47 2.93 -6.95
N GLU A 451 -16.71 3.96 -6.13
CA GLU A 451 -17.56 5.10 -6.50
C GLU A 451 -16.77 6.34 -6.99
N LEU A 452 -15.44 6.35 -6.83
CA LEU A 452 -14.60 7.52 -7.12
C LEU A 452 -14.13 7.50 -8.58
N THR A 453 -14.70 8.40 -9.39
CA THR A 453 -14.22 8.70 -10.75
C THR A 453 -13.04 9.67 -10.70
N ASP A 454 -12.25 9.77 -11.77
CA ASP A 454 -11.15 10.75 -11.84
C ASP A 454 -11.70 12.19 -11.68
N GLU A 455 -12.78 12.53 -12.38
CA GLU A 455 -13.47 13.82 -12.28
C GLU A 455 -13.87 14.17 -10.83
N LYS A 456 -14.49 13.21 -10.13
CA LYS A 456 -14.93 13.40 -8.75
C LYS A 456 -13.78 13.60 -7.78
N ILE A 457 -12.63 12.96 -8.04
CA ILE A 457 -11.43 13.18 -7.23
C ILE A 457 -10.83 14.55 -7.50
N ASP A 458 -10.82 14.99 -8.76
CA ASP A 458 -10.35 16.32 -9.11
C ASP A 458 -11.23 17.40 -8.46
N GLU A 459 -12.56 17.24 -8.48
CA GLU A 459 -13.51 18.09 -7.75
C GLU A 459 -13.22 18.12 -6.25
N ILE A 460 -13.02 16.95 -5.64
CA ILE A 460 -12.68 16.83 -4.22
C ILE A 460 -11.38 17.57 -3.90
N ASN A 461 -10.33 17.35 -4.68
CA ASN A 461 -9.03 17.97 -4.44
C ASN A 461 -9.10 19.50 -4.60
N MET A 462 -9.90 20.01 -5.56
CA MET A 462 -10.15 21.44 -5.70
C MET A 462 -10.93 22.02 -4.52
N ALA A 463 -11.98 21.33 -4.05
CA ALA A 463 -12.77 21.77 -2.89
C ALA A 463 -11.93 21.83 -1.60
N ILE A 464 -11.04 20.85 -1.38
CA ILE A 464 -10.11 20.85 -0.25
C ILE A 464 -9.18 22.08 -0.30
N GLU A 465 -8.63 22.44 -1.47
CA GLU A 465 -7.76 23.62 -1.62
C GLU A 465 -8.50 24.94 -1.39
N ASN A 466 -9.77 24.99 -1.78
CA ASN A 466 -10.65 26.13 -1.52
C ASN A 466 -11.14 26.20 -0.05
N ASN A 467 -10.76 25.24 0.81
CA ASN A 467 -11.27 25.04 2.17
C ASN A 467 -12.80 24.83 2.22
N GLU A 468 -13.41 24.36 1.13
CA GLU A 468 -14.82 23.99 1.03
C GLU A 468 -15.01 22.55 1.54
N HIS A 469 -14.64 22.32 2.80
CA HIS A 469 -14.86 21.02 3.43
C HIS A 469 -16.35 20.82 3.69
N ILE A 470 -16.84 19.59 3.47
CA ILE A 470 -18.13 19.20 4.03
C ILE A 470 -17.92 19.19 5.56
N LYS A 471 -18.48 20.17 6.27
CA LYS A 471 -18.48 20.16 7.74
C LYS A 471 -18.95 18.79 8.23
N PRO A 472 -18.24 18.16 9.18
CA PRO A 472 -18.55 16.81 9.60
C PRO A 472 -20.00 16.76 10.12
N GLU A 473 -20.72 15.70 9.75
CA GLU A 473 -22.10 15.40 10.20
C GLU A 473 -22.28 15.43 11.74
N SER A 474 -21.19 15.35 12.51
CA SER A 474 -21.19 15.51 13.97
C SER A 474 -21.46 16.95 14.44
N ASP A 475 -21.27 17.95 13.58
CA ASP A 475 -21.64 19.34 13.86
C ASP A 475 -23.11 19.62 13.48
N ILE A 476 -23.82 18.64 12.89
CA ILE A 476 -25.25 18.76 12.55
C ILE A 476 -26.13 18.37 13.75
N THR A 477 -25.58 17.67 14.76
CA THR A 477 -26.27 17.42 16.04
C THR A 477 -26.14 18.56 17.06
N GLU A 478 -25.39 19.61 16.75
CA GLU A 478 -25.34 20.88 17.49
C GLU A 478 -25.86 22.06 16.65
N ILE A 479 -26.70 21.80 15.64
CA ILE A 479 -27.72 22.80 15.32
C ILE A 479 -28.61 22.81 16.55
N GLU A 480 -28.45 23.87 17.34
CA GLU A 480 -29.38 24.27 18.39
C GLU A 480 -30.78 23.76 18.04
N VAL A 481 -31.32 22.89 18.90
CA VAL A 481 -32.75 22.94 19.15
C VAL A 481 -32.97 24.30 19.81
N GLU A 482 -32.90 25.36 19.01
CA GLU A 482 -33.45 26.64 19.38
C GLU A 482 -34.93 26.36 19.56
N ASP A 483 -35.33 26.42 20.83
CA ASP A 483 -36.72 26.44 21.27
C ASP A 483 -37.53 27.22 20.20
N PRO A 484 -38.52 26.59 19.54
CA PRO A 484 -39.31 27.25 18.49
C PRO A 484 -39.88 28.61 18.93
N ASN A 485 -40.06 28.81 20.23
CA ASN A 485 -40.51 30.07 20.84
C ASN A 485 -39.46 31.20 20.82
N LYS A 486 -38.18 30.89 20.58
CA LYS A 486 -37.08 31.86 20.53
C LYS A 486 -36.96 32.48 19.14
N ILE A 487 -37.16 31.68 18.07
CA ILE A 487 -37.22 32.14 16.68
C ILE A 487 -38.47 33.02 16.46
N GLU A 488 -39.61 32.71 17.10
CA GLU A 488 -40.80 33.56 17.06
C GLU A 488 -40.60 34.89 17.83
N LYS A 489 -39.92 34.86 18.98
CA LYS A 489 -39.62 36.07 19.76
C LYS A 489 -38.56 36.96 19.12
N GLU A 490 -37.61 36.41 18.37
CA GLU A 490 -36.64 37.21 17.59
C GLU A 490 -37.28 37.80 16.34
N LYS A 491 -38.15 37.06 15.65
CA LYS A 491 -38.94 37.62 14.55
C LYS A 491 -39.91 38.72 15.00
N GLU A 492 -40.56 38.58 16.16
CA GLU A 492 -41.40 39.65 16.72
C GLU A 492 -40.58 40.89 17.13
N LYS A 493 -39.35 40.71 17.63
CA LYS A 493 -38.45 41.82 17.94
C LYS A 493 -37.96 42.53 16.68
N ASP A 494 -37.59 41.81 15.64
CA ASP A 494 -37.13 42.41 14.39
C ASP A 494 -38.25 43.15 13.66
N ILE A 495 -39.48 42.60 13.65
CA ILE A 495 -40.66 43.26 13.09
C ILE A 495 -41.03 44.53 13.87
N ASN A 496 -40.96 44.51 15.21
CA ASN A 496 -41.21 45.70 16.02
C ASN A 496 -40.07 46.74 15.92
N THR A 497 -38.83 46.30 15.69
CA THR A 497 -37.70 47.22 15.51
C THR A 497 -37.76 47.90 14.13
N GLU A 498 -38.16 47.19 13.07
CA GLU A 498 -38.42 47.79 11.75
C GLU A 498 -39.65 48.70 11.73
N LYS A 499 -40.73 48.35 12.45
CA LYS A 499 -41.89 49.25 12.62
C LYS A 499 -41.51 50.54 13.35
N ASN A 500 -40.77 50.44 14.45
CA ASN A 500 -40.31 51.61 15.21
C ASN A 500 -39.31 52.46 14.41
N LYS A 501 -38.49 51.85 13.52
CA LYS A 501 -37.62 52.60 12.61
C LYS A 501 -38.41 53.36 11.55
N LYS A 502 -39.42 52.73 10.94
CA LYS A 502 -40.30 53.38 9.96
C LYS A 502 -41.16 54.48 10.57
N GLU A 503 -41.67 54.32 11.79
CA GLU A 503 -42.42 55.39 12.46
C GLU A 503 -41.52 56.58 12.82
N LYS A 504 -40.26 56.33 13.17
CA LYS A 504 -39.28 57.39 13.44
C LYS A 504 -38.82 58.13 12.18
N ASP A 505 -38.60 57.40 11.09
CA ASP A 505 -38.25 57.97 9.79
C ASP A 505 -39.43 58.81 9.23
N ILE A 506 -40.69 58.44 9.51
CA ILE A 506 -41.87 59.23 9.12
C ILE A 506 -42.01 60.49 9.99
N SER A 507 -41.77 60.41 11.31
CA SER A 507 -41.79 61.59 12.18
C SER A 507 -40.67 62.59 11.90
N ASP A 508 -39.50 62.11 11.44
CA ASP A 508 -38.35 62.95 11.10
C ASP A 508 -38.51 63.62 9.71
N ILE A 509 -39.41 63.11 8.87
CA ILE A 509 -39.81 63.75 7.59
C ILE A 509 -40.87 64.82 7.84
N GLU A 510 -41.85 64.59 8.73
CA GLU A 510 -42.87 65.58 9.07
C GLU A 510 -42.32 66.76 9.91
N ALA A 511 -41.18 66.59 10.59
CA ALA A 511 -40.52 67.64 11.38
C ALA A 511 -39.64 68.61 10.57
N ASN A 512 -39.40 68.35 9.28
CA ASN A 512 -38.53 69.17 8.42
C ASN A 512 -39.28 70.09 7.43
N ASP A 513 -40.62 70.10 7.45
CA ASP A 513 -41.44 70.91 6.55
C ASP A 513 -41.90 72.28 7.15
N ASP A 514 -41.44 72.66 8.34
CA ASP A 514 -41.92 73.88 9.04
C ASP A 514 -40.90 75.04 9.17
N ASP A 515 -39.75 74.96 8.49
CA ASP A 515 -38.80 76.09 8.44
C ASP A 515 -39.04 77.01 7.23
N THR A 516 -39.79 78.07 7.52
CA THR A 516 -39.98 79.30 6.75
C THR A 516 -38.75 79.77 5.97
N ILE A 517 -38.89 79.94 4.64
CA ILE A 517 -37.98 80.76 3.83
C ILE A 517 -38.73 82.01 3.34
N ASP A 518 -38.45 83.11 4.04
CA ASP A 518 -38.73 84.48 3.63
C ASP A 518 -37.86 84.83 2.40
N VAL A 519 -38.46 85.03 1.22
CA VAL A 519 -37.78 85.59 0.05
C VAL A 519 -38.27 87.02 -0.18
N LYS A 520 -37.39 87.98 0.12
CA LYS A 520 -37.53 89.40 -0.19
C LYS A 520 -37.74 89.63 -1.69
N VAL A 521 -38.78 90.41 -1.99
CA VAL A 521 -39.02 91.07 -3.27
C VAL A 521 -38.30 92.42 -3.25
N ASP A 522 -37.39 92.66 -4.21
CA ASP A 522 -36.96 94.02 -4.54
C ASP A 522 -36.81 94.19 -6.07
N LYS A 523 -37.78 94.94 -6.58
CA LYS A 523 -37.90 95.80 -7.78
C LYS A 523 -37.30 95.40 -9.13
#